data_AF-A0A7V3NDP5-F1
#
_entry.id   AF-A0A7V3NDP5-F1
#
_cell.length_a   1.000
_cell.length_b   1.000
_cell.length_c   1.000
_cell.angle_alpha   90.00
_cell.angle_beta   90.00
_cell.angle_gamma   90.00
#
_symmetry.space_group_name_H-M   'P 1'
#
loop_
_entity.id
_entity.type
_entity.pdbx_description
1 polymer ?
#
loop_
_entity_poly.entity_id
_entity_poly.type
_entity_poly.pdbx_seq_one_letter_code
_entity_poly.pdbx_strand_id
1 'polypeptide(L)'
;MKHAKRIGRQRQRRRLRVRNALKRHATRPRLSVFRSHKHMYAQVIDDQAGRTLAAASTLDKELRGQLRYGGNVAAAAAVGRLIAQRALAAGVTKAYLDRREYKYHGRVAALADAARDAGLDLGPKPQPPAEETPKAAQPTPKKEKAPGKAKSSTSKEAAKKPSAQPK
;
A
#
# COMPACT_ATOMS: atom_id res chain seq x y z
N MET A 1 23.49 -20.86 -5.99
CA MET A 1 23.05 -21.23 -4.62
C MET A 1 23.00 -20.07 -3.60
N LYS A 2 24.03 -19.21 -3.48
CA LYS A 2 24.11 -18.16 -2.42
C LYS A 2 23.04 -17.05 -2.54
N HIS A 3 22.68 -16.64 -3.76
CA HIS A 3 21.73 -15.54 -4.00
C HIS A 3 20.28 -15.87 -3.58
N ALA A 4 19.76 -17.03 -4.00
CA ALA A 4 18.42 -17.48 -3.62
C ALA A 4 18.28 -17.65 -2.10
N LYS A 5 19.30 -18.24 -1.44
CA LYS A 5 19.35 -18.36 0.02
C LYS A 5 19.30 -16.99 0.72
N ARG A 6 20.03 -16.00 0.20
CA ARG A 6 20.01 -14.61 0.71
C ARG A 6 18.63 -13.98 0.61
N ILE A 7 17.96 -14.09 -0.53
CA ILE A 7 16.60 -13.57 -0.73
C ILE A 7 15.61 -14.28 0.20
N GLY A 8 15.70 -15.61 0.31
CA GLY A 8 14.87 -16.40 1.22
C GLY A 8 15.01 -15.93 2.67
N ARG A 9 16.24 -15.74 3.14
CA ARG A 9 16.52 -15.21 4.49
C ARG A 9 15.93 -13.81 4.71
N GLN A 10 16.01 -12.93 3.71
CA GLN A 10 15.40 -11.61 3.79
C GLN A 10 13.87 -11.68 3.85
N ARG A 11 13.23 -12.54 3.05
CA ARG A 11 11.77 -12.75 3.09
C ARG A 11 11.33 -13.31 4.43
N GLN A 12 12.05 -14.31 4.95
CA GLN A 12 11.79 -14.89 6.27
C GLN A 12 11.86 -13.84 7.37
N ARG A 13 12.90 -12.99 7.38
CA ARG A 13 13.02 -11.89 8.35
C ARG A 13 11.82 -10.93 8.30
N ARG A 14 11.34 -10.56 7.10
CA ARG A 14 10.16 -9.68 6.95
C ARG A 14 8.89 -10.37 7.44
N ARG A 15 8.69 -11.63 7.07
CA ARG A 15 7.56 -12.45 7.50
C ARG A 15 7.51 -12.58 9.03
N LEU A 16 8.65 -12.87 9.66
CA LEU A 16 8.75 -12.93 11.12
C LEU A 16 8.47 -11.59 11.78
N ARG A 17 8.98 -10.48 11.24
CA ARG A 17 8.70 -9.13 11.79
C ARG A 17 7.19 -8.83 11.81
N VAL A 18 6.48 -9.06 10.71
CA VAL A 18 5.03 -8.85 10.63
C VAL A 18 4.30 -9.76 11.62
N ARG A 19 4.67 -11.04 11.65
CA ARG A 19 4.02 -12.01 12.54
C ARG A 19 4.29 -11.77 14.01
N ASN A 20 5.47 -11.31 14.37
CA ASN A 20 5.80 -11.00 15.76
C ASN A 20 4.95 -9.84 16.29
N ALA A 21 4.62 -8.86 15.44
CA ALA A 21 3.66 -7.83 15.80
C ALA A 21 2.24 -8.40 15.97
N LEU A 22 1.79 -9.26 15.05
CA LEU A 22 0.46 -9.87 15.12
C LEU A 22 0.29 -10.82 16.31
N LYS A 23 1.32 -11.59 16.66
CA LYS A 23 1.31 -12.51 17.82
C LYS A 23 1.07 -11.81 19.14
N ARG A 24 1.41 -10.52 19.26
CA ARG A 24 1.11 -9.72 20.46
C ARG A 24 -0.39 -9.49 20.65
N HIS A 25 -1.18 -9.69 19.60
CA HIS A 25 -2.63 -9.53 19.57
C HIS A 25 -3.33 -10.88 19.33
N ALA A 26 -2.87 -11.95 20.00
CA ALA A 26 -3.31 -13.34 19.80
C ALA A 26 -4.78 -13.65 20.16
N THR A 27 -5.63 -12.64 20.29
CA THR A 27 -7.07 -12.78 20.60
C THR A 27 -7.92 -13.06 19.37
N ARG A 28 -7.39 -12.88 18.16
CA ARG A 28 -8.13 -13.09 16.90
C ARG A 28 -7.32 -13.96 15.93
N PRO A 29 -7.98 -14.81 15.12
CA PRO A 29 -7.31 -15.59 14.09
C PRO A 29 -6.65 -14.69 13.05
N ARG A 30 -5.60 -15.19 12.39
CA ARG A 30 -4.90 -14.46 11.34
C ARG A 30 -5.34 -14.91 9.95
N LEU A 31 -5.54 -13.97 9.05
CA LEU A 31 -5.70 -14.19 7.62
C LEU A 31 -4.32 -14.13 6.94
N SER A 32 -3.72 -15.28 6.68
CA SER A 32 -2.42 -15.39 6.02
C SER A 32 -2.56 -15.41 4.51
N VAL A 33 -1.89 -14.47 3.83
CA VAL A 33 -1.90 -14.37 2.37
C VAL A 33 -0.58 -14.88 1.79
N PHE A 34 -0.65 -15.82 0.85
CA PHE A 34 0.49 -16.27 0.07
C PHE A 34 0.25 -16.02 -1.42
N ARG A 35 1.27 -15.48 -2.08
CA ARG A 35 1.23 -15.13 -3.50
C ARG A 35 2.40 -15.78 -4.22
N SER A 36 2.07 -16.59 -5.24
CA SER A 36 3.03 -17.01 -6.25
C SER A 36 2.86 -16.17 -7.53
N HIS A 37 3.68 -16.45 -8.53
CA HIS A 37 3.56 -15.81 -9.84
C HIS A 37 2.17 -16.08 -10.45
N LYS A 38 1.74 -17.35 -10.45
CA LYS A 38 0.52 -17.79 -11.15
C LYS A 38 -0.72 -17.90 -10.26
N HIS A 39 -0.55 -18.00 -8.94
CA HIS A 39 -1.64 -18.34 -8.02
C HIS A 39 -1.64 -17.47 -6.78
N MET A 40 -2.74 -17.55 -6.05
CA MET A 40 -2.91 -16.91 -4.77
C MET A 40 -3.65 -17.81 -3.80
N TYR A 41 -3.26 -17.73 -2.53
CA TYR A 41 -3.77 -18.56 -1.46
C TYR A 41 -4.03 -17.69 -0.23
N ALA A 42 -5.13 -17.95 0.44
CA ALA A 42 -5.55 -17.30 1.66
C ALA A 42 -5.98 -18.35 2.68
N GLN A 43 -5.56 -18.18 3.93
CA GLN A 43 -5.89 -19.10 5.01
C GLN A 43 -6.22 -18.31 6.27
N VAL A 44 -7.34 -18.63 6.91
CA VAL A 44 -7.67 -18.16 8.25
C VAL A 44 -7.16 -19.20 9.23
N ILE A 45 -6.21 -18.80 10.06
CA ILE A 45 -5.48 -19.69 10.97
C ILE A 45 -5.70 -19.19 12.40
N ASP A 46 -6.08 -20.10 13.28
CA ASP A 46 -6.00 -19.90 14.72
C ASP A 46 -4.60 -20.31 15.21
N ASP A 47 -3.86 -19.34 15.73
CA ASP A 47 -2.50 -19.54 16.25
C ASP A 47 -2.50 -20.19 17.65
N GLN A 48 -3.61 -20.15 18.41
CA GLN A 48 -3.69 -20.80 19.72
C GLN A 48 -3.91 -22.30 19.57
N ALA A 49 -4.91 -22.69 18.77
CA ALA A 49 -5.19 -24.09 18.48
C ALA A 49 -4.24 -24.69 17.41
N GLY A 50 -3.50 -23.85 16.68
CA GLY A 50 -2.64 -24.27 15.57
C GLY A 50 -3.41 -24.84 14.37
N ARG A 51 -4.71 -24.53 14.24
CA ARG A 51 -5.61 -25.08 13.23
C ARG A 51 -5.97 -24.06 12.17
N THR A 52 -6.20 -24.53 10.95
CA THR A 52 -6.74 -23.69 9.86
C THR A 52 -8.26 -23.80 9.89
N LEU A 53 -8.95 -22.68 10.06
CA LEU A 53 -10.41 -22.61 10.14
C LEU A 53 -11.04 -22.54 8.75
N ALA A 54 -10.44 -21.76 7.85
CA ALA A 54 -10.87 -21.64 6.47
C ALA A 54 -9.67 -21.48 5.55
N ALA A 55 -9.79 -22.00 4.32
CA ALA A 55 -8.80 -21.83 3.27
C ALA A 55 -9.50 -21.52 1.95
N ALA A 56 -8.86 -20.71 1.11
CA ALA A 56 -9.30 -20.41 -0.23
C ALA A 56 -8.11 -20.25 -1.16
N SER A 57 -8.23 -20.73 -2.39
CA SER A 57 -7.18 -20.60 -3.39
C SER A 57 -7.75 -20.42 -4.79
N THR A 58 -6.92 -19.86 -5.68
CA THR A 58 -7.24 -19.82 -7.12
C THR A 58 -7.31 -21.21 -7.76
N LEU A 59 -6.90 -22.26 -7.06
CA LEU A 59 -6.98 -23.65 -7.52
C LEU A 59 -8.25 -24.36 -7.01
N ASP A 60 -9.04 -23.72 -6.17
CA ASP A 60 -10.28 -24.30 -5.66
C ASP A 60 -11.26 -24.55 -6.79
N LYS A 61 -12.06 -25.61 -6.65
CA LYS A 61 -13.02 -26.05 -7.69
C LYS A 61 -13.95 -24.93 -8.15
N GLU A 62 -14.36 -24.07 -7.21
CA GLU A 62 -15.24 -22.93 -7.47
C GLU A 62 -14.59 -21.83 -8.33
N LEU A 63 -13.27 -21.65 -8.24
CA LEU A 63 -12.56 -20.55 -8.91
C LEU A 63 -11.75 -21.01 -10.13
N ARG A 64 -11.34 -22.27 -10.18
CA ARG A 64 -10.44 -22.81 -11.20
C ARG A 64 -11.02 -22.73 -12.63
N GLY A 65 -12.35 -22.75 -12.78
CA GLY A 65 -13.03 -22.61 -14.07
C GLY A 65 -13.41 -21.18 -14.44
N GLN A 66 -13.49 -20.27 -13.46
CA GLN A 66 -13.94 -18.89 -13.68
C GLN A 66 -12.78 -17.95 -14.05
N LEU A 67 -11.54 -18.35 -13.75
CA LEU A 67 -10.37 -17.48 -13.85
C LEU A 67 -9.37 -17.99 -14.88
N ARG A 68 -9.20 -17.22 -15.97
CA ARG A 68 -8.16 -17.46 -16.99
C ARG A 68 -6.74 -17.37 -16.41
N TYR A 69 -6.52 -16.54 -15.39
CA TYR A 69 -5.22 -16.38 -14.73
C TYR A 69 -5.37 -16.10 -13.23
N GLY A 70 -4.79 -16.94 -12.38
CA GLY A 70 -4.86 -16.82 -10.91
C GLY A 70 -3.88 -15.80 -10.30
N GLY A 71 -3.10 -15.11 -11.12
CA GLY A 71 -2.04 -14.21 -10.70
C GLY A 71 -2.35 -12.73 -10.77
N ASN A 72 -3.59 -12.33 -11.11
CA ASN A 72 -4.00 -10.93 -11.30
C ASN A 72 -4.79 -10.37 -10.10
N VAL A 73 -5.19 -9.09 -10.20
CA VAL A 73 -5.97 -8.38 -9.17
C VAL A 73 -7.40 -8.93 -9.08
N ALA A 74 -8.02 -9.27 -10.21
CA ALA A 74 -9.35 -9.87 -10.24
C ALA A 74 -9.42 -11.22 -9.50
N ALA A 75 -8.42 -12.10 -9.72
CA ALA A 75 -8.25 -13.34 -8.97
C ALA A 75 -8.11 -13.09 -7.48
N ALA A 76 -7.41 -12.02 -7.10
CA ALA A 76 -7.23 -11.67 -5.72
C ALA A 76 -8.53 -11.26 -5.03
N ALA A 77 -9.36 -10.48 -5.73
CA ALA A 77 -10.68 -10.10 -5.25
C ALA A 77 -11.60 -11.32 -5.11
N ALA A 78 -11.61 -12.23 -6.10
CA ALA A 78 -12.43 -13.45 -6.05
C ALA A 78 -12.05 -14.35 -4.87
N VAL A 79 -10.75 -14.58 -4.65
CA VAL A 79 -10.26 -15.33 -3.48
C VAL A 79 -10.62 -14.63 -2.16
N GLY A 80 -10.56 -13.29 -2.14
CA GLY A 80 -10.94 -12.48 -0.97
C GLY A 80 -12.41 -12.64 -0.57
N ARG A 81 -13.33 -12.66 -1.54
CA ARG A 81 -14.75 -12.91 -1.29
C ARG A 81 -14.99 -14.33 -0.79
N LEU A 82 -14.36 -15.31 -1.44
CA LEU A 82 -14.52 -16.73 -1.08
C LEU A 82 -14.02 -17.03 0.33
N ILE A 83 -12.85 -16.49 0.72
CA ILE A 83 -12.32 -16.74 2.07
C ILE A 83 -13.20 -16.10 3.14
N ALA A 84 -13.79 -14.93 2.89
CA ALA A 84 -14.68 -14.27 3.83
C ALA A 84 -15.96 -15.09 4.05
N GLN A 85 -16.59 -15.59 2.98
CA GLN A 85 -17.76 -16.46 3.09
C GLN A 85 -17.46 -17.72 3.90
N ARG A 86 -16.33 -18.38 3.63
CA ARG A 86 -15.91 -19.57 4.38
C ARG A 86 -15.55 -19.26 5.84
N ALA A 87 -14.95 -18.10 6.09
CA ALA A 87 -14.62 -17.66 7.45
C ALA A 87 -15.89 -17.39 8.27
N LEU A 88 -16.88 -16.71 7.68
CA LEU A 88 -18.17 -16.45 8.32
C LEU A 88 -18.95 -17.74 8.57
N ALA A 89 -18.94 -18.69 7.62
CA ALA A 89 -19.52 -20.02 7.81
C ALA A 89 -18.85 -20.80 8.95
N ALA A 90 -17.54 -20.58 9.18
CA ALA A 90 -16.80 -21.12 10.31
C ALA A 90 -16.95 -20.30 11.61
N GLY A 91 -17.82 -19.28 11.65
CA GLY A 91 -18.08 -18.45 12.82
C GLY A 91 -17.03 -17.36 13.09
N VAL A 92 -16.13 -17.10 12.16
CA VAL A 92 -15.06 -16.09 12.31
C VAL A 92 -15.50 -14.75 11.72
N THR A 93 -15.78 -13.78 12.59
CA THR A 93 -16.18 -12.42 12.18
C THR A 93 -15.01 -11.44 12.13
N LYS A 94 -14.01 -11.62 12.99
CA LYS A 94 -12.86 -10.73 13.13
C LYS A 94 -11.56 -11.51 12.91
N ALA A 95 -10.69 -11.01 12.05
CA ALA A 95 -9.37 -11.60 11.79
C ALA A 95 -8.31 -10.52 11.57
N TYR A 96 -7.04 -10.83 11.82
CA TYR A 96 -5.94 -9.91 11.49
C TYR A 96 -5.31 -10.25 10.15
N LEU A 97 -5.04 -9.25 9.31
CA LEU A 97 -4.36 -9.45 8.04
C LEU A 97 -2.85 -9.74 8.21
N ASP A 98 -2.41 -10.98 7.95
CA ASP A 98 -1.01 -11.37 7.80
C ASP A 98 -0.58 -11.27 6.33
N ARG A 99 -0.07 -10.09 5.97
CA ARG A 99 0.53 -9.80 4.65
C ARG A 99 1.87 -10.52 4.38
N ARG A 100 2.41 -11.25 5.36
CA ARG A 100 3.71 -11.93 5.30
C ARG A 100 4.87 -11.01 4.86
N GLU A 101 5.70 -11.45 3.92
CA GLU A 101 6.81 -10.68 3.38
C GLU A 101 6.42 -9.64 2.31
N TYR A 102 5.14 -9.59 1.92
CA TYR A 102 4.66 -8.74 0.83
C TYR A 102 4.30 -7.34 1.32
N LYS A 103 4.45 -6.35 0.43
CA LYS A 103 3.91 -5.00 0.64
C LYS A 103 2.39 -5.04 0.51
N TYR A 104 1.69 -4.22 1.29
CA TYR A 104 0.25 -4.03 1.16
C TYR A 104 -0.02 -3.13 -0.07
N HIS A 105 -0.12 -3.76 -1.24
CA HIS A 105 -0.34 -3.09 -2.52
C HIS A 105 -0.90 -4.10 -3.55
N GLY A 106 -1.50 -3.59 -4.62
CA GLY A 106 -2.00 -4.36 -5.75
C GLY A 106 -2.85 -5.55 -5.28
N ARG A 107 -2.40 -6.77 -5.63
CA ARG A 107 -3.10 -8.03 -5.30
C ARG A 107 -3.38 -8.23 -3.81
N VAL A 108 -2.46 -7.86 -2.91
CA VAL A 108 -2.66 -8.07 -1.47
C VAL A 108 -3.70 -7.08 -0.92
N ALA A 109 -3.69 -5.85 -1.42
CA ALA A 109 -4.69 -4.85 -1.06
C ALA A 109 -6.07 -5.26 -1.58
N ALA A 110 -6.16 -5.68 -2.85
CA ALA A 110 -7.41 -6.10 -3.47
C ALA A 110 -8.06 -7.32 -2.79
N LEU A 111 -7.27 -8.29 -2.33
CA LEU A 111 -7.81 -9.39 -1.53
C LEU A 111 -8.39 -8.89 -0.21
N ALA A 112 -7.66 -8.03 0.49
CA ALA A 112 -8.09 -7.52 1.79
C ALA A 112 -9.34 -6.66 1.66
N ASP A 113 -9.42 -5.82 0.62
CA ASP A 113 -10.58 -4.98 0.35
C ASP A 113 -11.79 -5.86 0.00
N ALA A 114 -11.63 -6.86 -0.89
CA ALA A 114 -12.71 -7.79 -1.22
C ALA A 114 -13.18 -8.66 -0.04
N ALA A 115 -12.29 -8.99 0.90
CA ALA A 115 -12.65 -9.69 2.13
C ALA A 115 -13.42 -8.80 3.11
N ARG A 116 -13.07 -7.52 3.20
CA ARG A 116 -13.81 -6.52 3.99
C ARG A 116 -15.22 -6.30 3.43
N ASP A 117 -15.34 -6.15 2.11
CA ASP A 117 -16.62 -5.97 1.43
C ASP A 117 -17.55 -7.17 1.65
N ALA A 118 -16.98 -8.37 1.80
CA ALA A 118 -17.71 -9.60 2.10
C ALA A 118 -17.97 -9.81 3.62
N GLY A 119 -17.72 -8.80 4.45
CA GLY A 119 -18.11 -8.78 5.86
C GLY A 119 -17.07 -9.28 6.87
N LEU A 120 -15.85 -9.63 6.43
CA LEU A 120 -14.77 -10.02 7.35
C LEU A 120 -14.04 -8.78 7.87
N ASP A 121 -14.10 -8.53 9.18
CA ASP A 121 -13.37 -7.43 9.81
C ASP A 121 -11.87 -7.76 9.88
N LEU A 122 -11.09 -7.10 9.01
CA LEU A 122 -9.64 -7.21 8.92
C LEU A 122 -8.88 -6.08 9.65
N GLY A 123 -9.60 -5.24 10.40
CA GLY A 123 -9.07 -4.00 10.98
C GLY A 123 -8.94 -2.86 9.95
N PRO A 124 -8.59 -1.65 10.42
CA PRO A 124 -8.59 -0.44 9.61
C PRO A 124 -7.63 -0.58 8.42
N LYS A 125 -8.04 -0.06 7.25
CA LYS A 125 -7.14 0.08 6.11
C LYS A 125 -5.99 0.99 6.55
N PRO A 126 -4.72 0.58 6.40
CA PRO A 126 -3.62 1.49 6.65
C PRO A 126 -3.83 2.67 5.71
N GLN A 127 -4.17 3.83 6.28
CA GLN A 127 -4.32 5.04 5.51
C GLN A 127 -2.99 5.26 4.78
N PRO A 128 -2.99 5.56 3.47
CA PRO A 128 -1.82 6.21 2.92
C PRO A 128 -1.53 7.41 3.83
N PRO A 129 -0.25 7.74 4.12
CA PRO A 129 0.04 9.00 4.79
C PRO A 129 -0.75 10.06 4.04
N ALA A 130 -1.63 10.77 4.74
CA ALA A 130 -2.50 11.76 4.15
C ALA A 130 -1.68 12.53 3.12
N GLU A 131 -2.15 12.56 1.87
CA GLU A 131 -1.58 13.44 0.88
C GLU A 131 -1.54 14.82 1.54
N GLU A 132 -0.36 15.29 1.87
CA GLU A 132 -0.17 16.67 2.27
C GLU A 132 -0.66 17.47 1.07
N THR A 133 -1.87 18.03 1.21
CA THR A 133 -2.32 19.14 0.38
C THR A 133 -1.11 20.06 0.19
N PRO A 134 -0.72 20.41 -1.05
CA PRO A 134 0.39 21.33 -1.26
C PRO A 134 0.08 22.58 -0.45
N LYS A 135 0.86 22.76 0.62
CA LYS A 135 0.71 23.82 1.60
C LYS A 135 0.69 25.12 0.81
N ALA A 136 -0.40 25.86 0.93
CA ALA A 136 -0.64 27.13 0.26
C ALA A 136 0.66 27.95 0.18
N ALA A 137 0.99 28.39 -1.03
CA ALA A 137 2.02 29.37 -1.27
C ALA A 137 1.74 30.60 -0.40
N GLN A 138 2.48 30.74 0.69
CA GLN A 138 2.54 31.99 1.41
C GLN A 138 3.25 33.00 0.51
N PRO A 139 2.66 34.15 0.17
CA PRO A 139 3.39 35.20 -0.51
C PRO A 139 4.50 35.67 0.41
N THR A 140 5.75 35.51 -0.02
CA THR A 140 6.90 36.03 0.71
C THR A 140 6.74 37.55 0.87
N PRO A 141 6.94 38.12 2.07
CA PRO A 141 6.92 39.56 2.23
C PRO A 141 8.09 40.15 1.43
N LYS A 142 7.77 41.09 0.54
CA LYS A 142 8.75 41.93 -0.17
C LYS A 142 9.74 42.47 0.86
N LYS A 143 11.03 42.18 0.65
CA LYS A 143 12.12 42.85 1.35
C LYS A 143 12.16 44.29 0.84
N GLU A 144 11.39 45.18 1.46
CA GLU A 144 11.53 46.62 1.28
C GLU A 144 12.91 47.04 1.82
N LYS A 145 13.78 47.44 0.90
CA LYS A 145 15.04 48.12 1.21
C LYS A 145 14.69 49.58 1.49
N ALA A 146 14.80 50.00 2.74
CA ALA A 146 14.73 51.40 3.17
C ALA A 146 16.18 51.92 3.46
N PRO A 147 16.43 53.24 3.56
CA PRO A 147 17.31 53.93 2.63
C PRO A 147 18.62 54.50 3.25
N GLY A 148 19.60 54.75 2.38
CA GLY A 148 20.51 55.91 2.49
C GLY A 148 21.85 55.73 3.20
N LYS A 149 22.96 55.82 2.44
CA LYS A 149 24.00 56.84 2.65
C LYS A 149 25.01 56.92 1.47
N ALA A 150 25.03 58.13 0.88
CA ALA A 150 26.17 58.93 0.41
C ALA A 150 27.22 58.37 -0.60
N LYS A 151 27.20 59.05 -1.77
CA LYS A 151 28.32 59.65 -2.53
C LYS A 151 29.37 58.75 -3.19
N SER A 152 29.40 58.76 -4.52
CA SER A 152 30.47 59.41 -5.32
C SER A 152 30.20 59.28 -6.84
N SER A 153 30.40 60.41 -7.54
CA SER A 153 30.84 60.61 -8.94
C SER A 153 30.72 59.42 -9.92
N THR A 154 30.19 59.57 -11.14
CA THR A 154 30.77 60.41 -12.20
C THR A 154 29.80 60.51 -13.38
N SER A 155 29.78 61.69 -13.98
CA SER A 155 29.12 62.16 -15.21
C SER A 155 29.35 61.32 -16.47
N LYS A 156 28.31 61.21 -17.32
CA LYS A 156 28.25 61.58 -18.76
C LYS A 156 27.11 60.81 -19.43
N GLU A 157 26.03 61.44 -19.90
CA GLU A 157 25.89 62.34 -21.05
C GLU A 157 25.30 61.58 -22.26
N ALA A 158 24.09 62.01 -22.65
CA ALA A 158 23.46 61.97 -23.99
C ALA A 158 23.25 60.57 -24.65
N ALA A 159 22.26 60.26 -25.49
CA ALA A 159 21.28 61.02 -26.26
C ALA A 159 20.15 60.03 -26.65
N LYS A 160 18.88 60.45 -26.57
CA LYS A 160 17.95 60.67 -27.71
C LYS A 160 17.44 59.41 -28.46
N LYS A 161 16.16 59.09 -28.17
CA LYS A 161 15.03 58.56 -29.00
C LYS A 161 15.16 58.70 -30.55
N PRO A 162 14.26 58.12 -31.38
CA PRO A 162 13.23 57.06 -31.18
C PRO A 162 13.07 56.08 -32.40
N SER A 163 12.13 55.13 -32.27
CA SER A 163 11.19 54.62 -33.30
C SER A 163 11.66 54.35 -34.75
N ALA A 164 11.47 53.12 -35.24
CA ALA A 164 10.58 52.78 -36.38
C ALA A 164 10.84 51.35 -36.90
N GLN A 165 9.81 50.50 -36.88
CA GLN A 165 9.56 49.51 -37.94
C GLN A 165 8.87 50.26 -39.12
N PRO A 166 8.90 49.83 -40.40
CA PRO A 166 8.40 48.51 -40.85
C PRO A 166 8.96 47.91 -42.18
N LYS A 167 8.82 46.58 -42.33
CA LYS A 167 8.14 45.83 -43.42
C LYS A 167 8.59 44.38 -43.41
#